data_AF-A0A921BP73-F1
#
_entry.id   AF-A0A921BP73-F1
#
_cell.length_a   1.000
_cell.length_b   1.000
_cell.length_c   1.000
_cell.angle_alpha   90.00
_cell.angle_beta   90.00
_cell.angle_gamma   90.00
#
_symmetry.space_group_name_H-M   'P 1'
#
loop_
_entity.id
_entity.type
_entity.pdbx_description
1 polymer ?
#
loop_
_entity_poly.entity_id
_entity_poly.type
_entity_poly.pdbx_seq_one_letter_code
_entity_poly.pdbx_strand_id
1 'polypeptide(L)' 'MLGQAGDGAVLIGTRNHLHAPMVLAALKSGRHVFVEKPLCLSRTELKQIERQSRIIPRVCRSGLIVASPRGASS' A
#
# COMPACT_ATOMS: atom_id res chain seq x y z
N MET A 1 14.79 1.36 -3.97
CA MET A 1 14.92 2.54 -3.09
C MET A 1 13.72 2.54 -2.14
N LEU A 2 13.93 2.38 -0.83
CA LEU A 2 12.89 2.63 0.17
C LEU A 2 13.24 3.97 0.82
N GLY A 3 12.52 5.04 0.45
CA GLY A 3 12.71 6.40 0.96
C GLY A 3 12.50 6.47 2.48
N GLN A 4 12.97 7.54 3.11
CA GLN A 4 13.02 7.75 4.56
C GLN A 4 11.63 7.98 5.21
N ALA A 5 11.57 7.93 6.55
CA ALA A 5 10.34 8.08 7.35
C ALA A 5 9.75 9.50 7.26
N GLY A 6 8.41 9.61 7.28
CA GLY A 6 7.64 10.85 7.11
C GLY A 6 6.92 10.93 5.76
N ASP A 7 5.64 11.31 5.78
CA ASP A 7 4.69 11.68 4.70
C ASP A 7 5.10 11.43 3.23
N GLY A 8 5.48 10.19 2.91
CA GLY A 8 5.97 9.79 1.59
C GLY A 8 5.11 8.73 0.91
N ALA A 9 5.29 8.59 -0.40
CA ALA A 9 4.77 7.48 -1.18
C ALA A 9 5.91 6.57 -1.64
N VAL A 10 5.63 5.26 -1.77
CA VAL A 10 6.53 4.30 -2.39
C VAL A 10 5.88 3.69 -3.62
N LEU A 11 6.65 3.55 -4.70
CA LEU A 11 6.27 2.83 -5.91
C LEU A 11 6.97 1.46 -5.92
N ILE A 12 6.20 0.39 -6.07
CA ILE A 12 6.68 -0.99 -6.10
C ILE A 12 6.41 -1.55 -7.49
N GLY A 13 7.47 -1.64 -8.30
CA GLY A 13 7.48 -2.33 -9.59
C GLY A 13 8.52 -3.44 -9.63
N THR A 14 8.65 -4.19 -8.53
CA THR A 14 9.62 -5.29 -8.40
C THR A 14 9.06 -6.58 -9.00
N ARG A 15 9.68 -7.74 -8.72
CA ARG A 15 9.09 -9.02 -9.13
C ARG A 15 7.80 -9.29 -8.35
N ASN A 16 6.76 -9.82 -9.01
CA ASN A 16 5.42 -9.99 -8.45
C ASN A 16 5.34 -10.68 -7.08
N HIS A 17 6.21 -11.66 -6.81
CA HIS A 17 6.25 -12.36 -5.51
C HIS A 17 6.74 -11.47 -4.35
N LEU A 18 7.41 -10.35 -4.65
CA LEU A 18 7.88 -9.38 -3.65
C LEU A 18 6.87 -8.26 -3.39
N HIS A 19 5.80 -8.15 -4.19
CA HIS A 19 4.85 -7.07 -4.04
C HIS A 19 4.15 -7.10 -2.68
N ALA A 20 3.55 -8.24 -2.31
CA ALA A 20 2.84 -8.38 -1.04
C ALA A 20 3.68 -8.05 0.20
N PRO A 21 4.89 -8.62 0.41
CA PRO A 21 5.70 -8.30 1.58
C PRO A 21 6.16 -6.84 1.59
N MET A 22 6.50 -6.25 0.42
CA MET A 22 6.91 -4.84 0.34
C MET A 22 5.75 -3.88 0.62
N VAL A 23 4.53 -4.20 0.15
CA VAL A 23 3.32 -3.43 0.43
C VAL A 23 3.03 -3.42 1.93
N LEU A 24 3.06 -4.59 2.58
CA LEU A 24 2.78 -4.70 4.00
C LEU A 24 3.81 -3.93 4.84
N ALA A 25 5.10 -4.00 4.48
CA ALA A 25 6.16 -3.23 5.14
C ALA A 25 5.95 -1.72 4.98
N ALA A 26 5.62 -1.26 3.76
CA ALA A 26 5.39 0.15 3.48
C ALA A 26 4.13 0.68 4.20
N LEU A 27 3.06 -0.11 4.27
CA LEU A 27 1.88 0.25 5.05
C LEU A 27 2.19 0.35 6.53
N LYS A 28 2.91 -0.62 7.11
CA LYS A 28 3.35 -0.55 8.51
C LYS A 28 4.17 0.71 8.82
N SER A 29 4.91 1.22 7.84
CA SER A 29 5.67 2.49 7.97
C SER A 29 4.81 3.75 7.82
N GLY A 30 3.49 3.62 7.60
CA GLY A 30 2.56 4.74 7.45
C GLY A 30 2.60 5.44 6.09
N ARG A 31 3.27 4.86 5.09
CA ARG A 31 3.45 5.47 3.76
C ARG A 31 2.33 5.13 2.79
N HIS A 32 2.14 6.00 1.80
CA HIS A 32 1.32 5.68 0.63
C HIS A 32 2.03 4.65 -0.25
N VAL A 33 1.28 3.72 -0.82
CA VAL A 33 1.85 2.62 -1.61
C VAL A 33 1.17 2.55 -2.96
N PHE A 34 1.98 2.58 -4.03
CA PHE A 34 1.62 2.30 -5.41
C PHE A 34 2.34 1.04 -5.87
N VAL A 35 1.63 0.15 -6.57
CA VAL A 35 2.16 -1.16 -6.96
C VAL A 35 1.79 -1.43 -8.41
N GLU A 36 2.77 -1.86 -9.20
CA GLU A 36 2.52 -2.38 -10.55
C GLU A 36 1.74 -3.68 -10.51
N LYS A 37 0.88 -3.89 -11.51
CA LYS A 37 0.08 -5.10 -11.56
C LYS A 37 0.94 -6.33 -11.89
N PRO A 38 0.63 -7.51 -11.33
CA PRO A 38 -0.40 -7.78 -10.33
C PRO A 38 0.04 -7.40 -8.90
N LEU A 39 -0.91 -6.91 -8.08
CA LEU A 39 -0.65 -6.50 -6.68
C LEU A 39 -0.09 -7.64 -5.81
N CYS A 40 -0.57 -8.86 -6.01
CA CYS A 40 -0.14 -10.06 -5.29
C CYS A 40 -0.49 -11.29 -6.13
N LEU A 41 0.07 -12.45 -5.78
CA LEU A 41 -0.09 -13.70 -6.53
C LEU A 41 -1.20 -14.58 -5.95
N SER A 42 -1.59 -14.35 -4.69
CA SER A 42 -2.58 -15.16 -3.99
C SER A 42 -3.68 -14.35 -3.31
N ARG A 43 -4.84 -14.99 -3.11
CA ARG A 43 -5.95 -14.41 -2.32
C ARG A 43 -5.59 -14.21 -0.85
N THR A 44 -4.70 -15.04 -0.31
CA THR A 44 -4.24 -14.95 1.07
C THR A 44 -3.47 -13.65 1.30
N GLU A 45 -2.55 -13.31 0.40
CA GLU A 45 -1.81 -12.04 0.42
C GLU A 45 -2.75 -10.85 0.28
N LEU A 46 -3.74 -10.93 -0.62
CA LEU A 46 -4.74 -9.88 -0.79
C LEU A 46 -5.48 -9.59 0.53
N LYS A 47 -5.95 -10.63 1.22
CA LYS A 47 -6.62 -10.50 2.53
C LYS A 47 -5.71 -9.87 3.58
N GLN A 48 -4.41 -10.19 3.58
CA GLN A 48 -3.45 -9.58 4.50
C GLN A 48 -3.30 -8.08 4.22
N ILE A 49 -3.19 -7.69 2.95
CA ILE A 49 -3.09 -6.28 2.52
C ILE A 49 -4.37 -5.52 2.89
N GLU A 50 -5.56 -6.10 2.65
CA GLU A 50 -6.84 -5.48 3.01
C GLU A 50 -7.01 -5.29 4.52
N ARG A 51 -6.59 -6.27 5.33
CA ARG A 51 -6.61 -6.13 6.78
C ARG A 51 -5.68 -5.01 7.22
N GLN A 52 -4.49 -4.91 6.64
CA GLN A 52 -3.54 -3.85 6.95
C GLN A 52 -4.05 -2.47 6.50
N SER A 53 -4.70 -2.38 5.33
CA SER A 53 -5.22 -1.12 4.79
C SER A 53 -6.41 -0.58 5.57
N ARG A 54 -7.18 -1.44 6.24
CA ARG A 54 -8.24 -1.01 7.17
C ARG A 54 -7.68 -0.35 8.42
N ILE A 55 -6.52 -0.82 8.88
CA ILE A 55 -5.81 -0.24 10.03
C ILE A 55 -5.11 1.06 9.60
N ILE A 56 -4.60 1.11 8.37
CA ILE A 56 -3.83 2.23 7.83
C ILE A 56 -4.44 2.63 6.48
N PRO A 57 -5.26 3.70 6.42
CA PRO A 57 -6.14 4.01 5.27
C PRO A 57 -5.41 4.52 4.00
N ARG A 58 -4.18 4.03 3.70
CA ARG A 58 -3.27 4.62 2.70
C ARG A 58 -2.84 3.67 1.55
N VAL A 59 -3.55 2.57 1.29
CA VAL A 59 -3.27 1.69 0.12
C VAL A 59 -3.93 2.24 -1.13
N CYS A 60 -3.11 2.62 -2.12
CA CYS A 60 -3.58 2.96 -3.46
C CYS A 60 -3.54 1.71 -4.34
N ARG A 61 -4.71 1.20 -4.78
CA ARG A 61 -4.78 0.11 -5.76
C ARG A 61 -4.60 0.71 -7.15
N SER A 62 -3.76 0.08 -7.97
CA SER A 62 -3.59 0.31 -9.42
C SER A 62 -4.76 1.08 -10.07
N GLY A 63 -4.59 2.38 -10.33
CA GLY A 63 -5.48 3.19 -11.15
C GLY A 63 -6.78 3.72 -10.53
N LEU A 64 -7.14 3.42 -9.27
CA LEU A 64 -8.28 4.06 -8.60
C LEU A 64 -7.88 4.49 -7.18
N ILE A 65 -7.99 5.79 -6.95
CA ILE A 65 -7.90 6.38 -5.60
C ILE A 65 -9.01 5.76 -4.76
N VAL A 66 -8.67 4.86 -3.84
CA VAL A 66 -9.57 4.54 -2.72
C VAL A 66 -9.36 5.67 -1.72
N ALA A 67 -10.23 6.67 -1.80
CA ALA A 67 -10.17 7.87 -0.96
C ALA A 67 -10.26 7.50 0.52
N SER A 68 -9.42 8.15 1.33
CA SER A 68 -9.79 8.46 2.71
C SER A 68 -10.63 9.74 2.68
N PRO A 69 -11.87 9.76 3.19
CA PRO A 69 -12.51 11.02 3.53
C PRO A 69 -11.94 11.44 4.89
N ARG A 70 -10.82 12.16 4.88
CA ARG A 70 -10.47 13.10 5.97
C ARG A 70 -9.84 14.36 5.38
N GLY A 71 -10.64 15.04 4.58
CA GLY A 71 -10.73 16.49 4.64
C GLY A 71 -11.85 16.85 5.62
N ALA A 72 -11.51 16.92 6.90
CA ALA A 72 -12.26 17.61 7.95
C ALA A 72 -11.25 17.81 9.09
N SER A 73 -10.31 18.73 8.87
CA SER A 73 -9.63 19.37 9.99
C SER A 73 -10.65 20.26 10.68
N SER A 74 -10.71 20.15 12.01
CA SER A 74 -11.26 21.14 12.94
C SER A 74 -12.78 21.29 12.99
#